data_AF-A0A971A270-F1
#
_entry.id   AF-A0A971A270-F1
#
_cell.length_a   1.000
_cell.length_b   1.000
_cell.length_c   1.000
_cell.angle_alpha   90.00
_cell.angle_beta   90.00
_cell.angle_gamma   90.00
#
_symmetry.space_group_name_H-M   'P 1'
#
loop_
_entity.id
_entity.type
_entity.pdbx_description
1 polymer ?
#
loop_
_entity_poly.entity_id
_entity_poly.type
_entity_poly.pdbx_seq_one_letter_code
_entity_poly.pdbx_strand_id
1 'polypeptide(L)'
;TPQLWMPDTGEIHSCKFDRDNNGNTRVPLRLAPYGSVFVVFRDKAEDLPMAERYPVSGDGWQLTGPWEVRFPEGWGAPPSKTFDRLVSWTDVEDEGVKYFSGVASYHNTFDISADQLTPGKRIVLDLGEVRFVTEVYVNGQSQGTLWKPPFQIEITDAVRAGTNQLVVEVANTWSNRLVGDAQSPDGPKFCRTNIDRSLTWQVPWKDTPLLDSGLLGPVRLIEWSE
;
A
#
# COMPACT_ATOMS: atom_id res chain seq x y z
N THR A 1 10.63 6.83 30.88
CA THR A 1 10.91 7.34 29.54
C THR A 1 9.76 6.97 28.63
N PRO A 2 9.18 7.91 27.86
CA PRO A 2 8.16 7.58 26.89
C PRO A 2 8.77 6.78 25.72
N GLN A 3 7.97 5.85 25.19
CA GLN A 3 8.23 5.06 23.99
C GLN A 3 6.99 5.15 23.09
N LEU A 4 7.18 4.98 21.77
CA LEU A 4 6.09 4.92 20.79
C LEU A 4 5.93 3.48 20.32
N TRP A 5 4.75 2.91 20.54
CA TRP A 5 4.43 1.55 20.13
C TRP A 5 3.45 1.60 18.97
N MET A 6 3.86 1.05 17.84
CA MET A 6 3.14 1.08 16.57
C MET A 6 2.18 -0.12 16.49
N PRO A 7 0.85 0.07 16.54
CA PRO A 7 -0.08 -1.05 16.62
C PRO A 7 -0.24 -1.83 15.31
N ASP A 8 0.14 -1.23 14.19
CA ASP A 8 0.04 -1.81 12.85
C ASP A 8 1.26 -2.65 12.48
N THR A 9 2.46 -2.29 12.96
CA THR A 9 3.71 -3.03 12.68
C THR A 9 4.21 -3.85 13.87
N GLY A 10 3.77 -3.52 15.09
CA GLY A 10 4.30 -4.11 16.33
C GLY A 10 5.64 -3.53 16.76
N GLU A 11 6.19 -2.56 16.03
CA GLU A 11 7.47 -1.92 16.34
C GLU A 11 7.38 -1.03 17.58
N ILE A 12 8.50 -0.93 18.29
CA ILE A 12 8.67 -0.11 19.48
C ILE A 12 9.86 0.80 19.28
N HIS A 13 9.62 2.11 19.40
CA HIS A 13 10.61 3.14 19.13
C HIS A 13 10.83 4.04 20.35
N SER A 14 12.06 4.50 20.54
CA SER A 14 12.34 5.66 21.40
C SER A 14 11.83 6.94 20.72
N CYS A 15 11.63 8.01 21.48
CA CYS A 15 11.16 9.28 20.91
C CYS A 15 11.79 10.49 21.59
N LYS A 16 11.75 11.63 20.90
CA LYS A 16 12.07 12.92 21.50
C LYS A 16 10.97 13.28 22.49
N PHE A 17 11.37 13.81 23.64
CA PHE A 17 10.44 14.34 24.62
C PHE A 17 11.14 15.39 25.48
N ASP A 18 10.36 16.32 26.01
CA ASP A 18 10.81 17.32 26.97
C ASP A 18 10.02 17.17 28.27
N ARG A 19 10.62 17.55 29.40
CA ARG A 19 9.94 17.64 30.69
C ARG A 19 9.87 19.09 31.12
N ASP A 20 8.68 19.54 31.52
CA ASP A 20 8.53 20.88 32.09
C ASP A 20 8.82 20.90 33.61
N ASN A 21 8.94 22.10 34.18
CA ASN A 21 9.23 22.31 35.60
C ASN A 21 8.10 21.79 36.52
N ASN A 22 6.94 21.44 35.98
CA ASN A 22 5.80 20.89 36.71
C ASN A 22 5.78 19.35 36.67
N GLY A 23 6.78 18.72 36.05
CA GLY A 23 6.88 17.27 35.92
C GLY A 23 6.08 16.66 34.78
N ASN A 24 5.46 17.46 33.91
CA ASN A 24 4.77 16.94 32.73
C ASN A 24 5.77 16.56 31.64
N THR A 25 5.48 15.48 30.92
CA THR A 25 6.25 15.07 29.73
C THR A 25 5.51 15.50 28.46
N ARG A 26 6.20 16.19 27.56
CA ARG A 26 5.69 16.57 26.23
C ARG A 26 6.37 15.71 25.17
N VAL A 27 5.57 15.03 24.36
CA VAL A 27 6.03 14.18 23.25
C VAL A 27 5.45 14.75 21.95
N PRO A 28 6.25 15.31 21.04
CA PRO A 28 5.77 15.72 19.73
C PRO A 28 5.41 14.49 18.90
N LEU A 29 4.17 14.43 18.41
CA LEU A 29 3.68 13.34 17.57
C LEU A 29 3.30 13.87 16.18
N ARG A 30 3.61 13.08 15.15
CA ARG A 30 3.10 13.25 13.80
C ARG A 30 2.29 12.00 13.47
N LEU A 31 0.98 12.17 13.24
CA LEU A 31 0.09 11.08 12.86
C LEU A 31 -0.29 11.23 11.39
N ALA A 32 -0.07 10.16 10.63
CA ALA A 32 -0.59 10.01 9.29
C ALA A 32 -2.13 9.97 9.27
N PRO A 33 -2.79 10.14 8.11
CA PRO A 33 -4.23 9.90 7.98
C PRO A 33 -4.61 8.52 8.53
N TYR A 34 -5.61 8.47 9.42
CA TYR A 34 -6.04 7.25 10.12
C TYR A 34 -4.95 6.56 10.98
N GLY A 35 -3.84 7.26 11.25
CA GLY A 35 -2.75 6.77 12.09
C GLY A 35 -3.09 6.84 13.58
N SER A 36 -2.58 5.87 14.34
CA SER A 36 -2.65 5.82 15.79
C SER A 36 -1.33 5.31 16.36
N VAL A 37 -1.05 5.65 17.62
CA VAL A 37 0.16 5.22 18.32
C VAL A 37 -0.15 5.08 19.81
N PHE A 38 0.49 4.13 20.47
CA PHE A 38 0.49 4.05 21.93
C PHE A 38 1.73 4.76 22.48
N VAL A 39 1.54 5.72 23.39
CA VAL A 39 2.64 6.34 24.13
C VAL A 39 2.78 5.64 25.47
N VAL A 40 3.82 4.82 25.61
CA VAL A 40 4.03 3.96 26.79
C VAL A 40 5.18 4.49 27.63
N PHE A 41 4.96 4.65 28.94
CA PHE A 41 5.99 5.13 29.88
C PHE A 41 6.63 3.96 30.61
N ARG A 42 7.94 3.80 30.46
CA ARG A 42 8.74 2.75 31.09
C ARG A 42 9.72 3.32 32.12
N ASP A 43 10.02 2.58 33.17
CA ASP A 43 10.91 3.05 34.24
C ASP A 43 12.39 3.13 33.79
N LYS A 44 12.80 2.22 32.92
CA LYS A 44 14.16 2.17 32.36
C LYS A 44 14.16 2.64 30.92
N ALA A 45 15.19 3.42 30.56
CA ALA A 45 15.51 3.63 29.16
C ALA A 45 16.01 2.30 28.58
N GLU A 46 15.40 1.89 27.48
CA GLU A 46 15.84 0.76 26.67
C GLU A 46 16.55 1.33 25.43
N ASP A 47 17.55 0.59 24.94
CA ASP A 47 18.23 0.94 23.69
C ASP A 47 17.34 0.55 22.52
N LEU A 48 16.50 1.50 22.10
CA LEU A 48 15.50 1.33 21.05
C LEU A 48 15.80 2.26 19.88
N PRO A 49 15.54 1.84 18.63
CA PRO A 49 15.64 2.72 17.48
C PRO A 49 14.81 4.00 17.71
N MET A 50 15.34 5.13 17.27
CA MET A 50 14.61 6.39 17.32
C MET A 50 13.44 6.33 16.36
N ALA A 51 12.25 6.75 16.81
CA ALA A 51 11.07 6.80 15.96
C ALA A 51 11.37 7.63 14.72
N GLU A 52 11.29 6.95 13.58
CA GLU A 52 11.43 7.58 12.27
C GLU A 52 10.33 8.60 12.04
N ARG A 53 10.65 9.60 11.21
CA ARG A 53 9.65 10.60 10.82
C ARG A 53 8.79 10.03 9.68
N TYR A 54 7.82 9.20 10.03
CA TYR A 54 6.77 8.78 9.10
C TYR A 54 5.64 9.83 9.01
N PRO A 55 5.03 10.06 7.82
CA PRO A 55 5.45 9.58 6.51
C PRO A 55 6.80 10.16 6.08
N VAL A 56 7.57 9.33 5.38
CA VAL A 56 8.78 9.79 4.72
C VAL A 56 8.40 10.77 3.62
N SER A 57 8.97 11.97 3.66
CA SER A 57 8.73 13.03 2.67
C SER A 57 10.07 13.37 2.00
N GLY A 58 10.10 13.36 0.68
CA GLY A 58 11.29 13.70 -0.10
C GLY A 58 11.04 13.56 -1.59
N ASP A 59 11.91 14.16 -2.39
CA ASP A 59 11.92 13.92 -3.82
C ASP A 59 12.51 12.53 -4.07
N GLY A 60 11.63 11.59 -4.41
CA GLY A 60 12.01 10.25 -4.85
C GLY A 60 11.99 10.15 -6.38
N TRP A 61 12.63 9.12 -6.94
CA TRP A 61 12.49 8.85 -8.36
C TRP A 61 11.30 7.94 -8.62
N GLN A 62 10.54 8.26 -9.65
CA GLN A 62 9.31 7.55 -9.99
C GLN A 62 9.61 6.26 -10.76
N LEU A 63 8.99 5.16 -10.34
CA LEU A 63 8.95 3.92 -11.09
C LEU A 63 7.85 4.05 -12.15
N THR A 64 8.29 4.19 -13.39
CA THR A 64 7.39 4.26 -14.54
C THR A 64 7.12 2.86 -15.10
N GLY A 65 6.15 2.75 -16.02
CA GLY A 65 5.84 1.49 -16.68
C GLY A 65 6.90 1.08 -17.71
N PRO A 66 6.69 -0.07 -18.39
CA PRO A 66 5.46 -0.86 -18.34
C PRO A 66 5.34 -1.71 -17.06
N TRP A 67 4.12 -1.83 -16.55
CA TRP A 67 3.77 -2.79 -15.50
C TRP A 67 3.07 -3.99 -16.12
N GLU A 68 3.52 -5.20 -15.81
CA GLU A 68 2.76 -6.42 -16.12
C GLU A 68 1.80 -6.69 -14.95
N VAL A 69 0.49 -6.59 -15.22
CA VAL A 69 -0.55 -6.88 -14.22
C VAL A 69 -1.10 -8.27 -14.50
N ARG A 70 -1.08 -9.15 -13.50
CA ARG A 70 -1.61 -10.52 -13.61
C ARG A 70 -2.86 -10.68 -12.75
N PHE A 71 -3.85 -11.37 -13.30
CA PHE A 71 -5.13 -11.62 -12.64
C PHE A 71 -5.34 -13.13 -12.44
N PRO A 72 -6.08 -13.54 -11.40
CA PRO A 72 -6.42 -14.94 -11.17
C PRO A 72 -7.23 -15.54 -12.32
N GLU A 73 -6.94 -16.80 -12.63
CA GLU A 73 -7.69 -17.55 -13.64
C GLU A 73 -9.16 -17.71 -13.25
N GLY A 74 -10.06 -17.68 -14.24
CA GLY A 74 -11.49 -17.91 -14.05
C GLY A 74 -12.25 -16.73 -13.42
N TRP A 75 -11.62 -15.57 -13.25
CA TRP A 75 -12.23 -14.39 -12.63
C TRP A 75 -12.68 -13.29 -13.60
N GLY A 76 -12.83 -13.64 -14.87
CA GLY A 76 -13.35 -12.78 -15.94
C GLY A 76 -12.32 -11.85 -16.57
N ALA A 77 -11.30 -11.44 -15.82
CA ALA A 77 -10.13 -10.73 -16.35
C ALA A 77 -9.21 -11.67 -17.17
N PRO A 78 -8.43 -11.14 -18.13
CA PRO A 78 -7.40 -11.91 -18.80
C PRO A 78 -6.29 -12.33 -17.81
N PRO A 79 -5.53 -13.42 -18.08
CA PRO A 79 -4.45 -13.86 -17.20
C PRO A 79 -3.41 -12.78 -16.91
N SER A 80 -3.14 -11.92 -17.90
CA SER A 80 -2.30 -10.74 -17.73
C SER A 80 -2.67 -9.60 -18.69
N LYS A 81 -2.25 -8.38 -18.33
CA LYS A 81 -2.35 -7.17 -19.14
C LYS A 81 -1.20 -6.21 -18.83
N THR A 82 -0.62 -5.61 -19.86
CA THR A 82 0.44 -4.61 -19.71
C THR A 82 -0.15 -3.21 -19.57
N PHE A 83 0.32 -2.46 -18.57
CA PHE A 83 -0.09 -1.09 -18.27
C PHE A 83 1.12 -0.17 -18.47
N ASP A 84 1.09 0.69 -19.50
CA ASP A 84 2.16 1.67 -19.75
C ASP A 84 2.20 2.75 -18.65
N ARG A 85 1.06 3.01 -18.03
CA ARG A 85 0.89 3.87 -16.86
C ARG A 85 -0.07 3.22 -15.88
N LEU A 86 0.12 3.50 -14.60
CA LEU A 86 -0.81 3.10 -13.55
C LEU A 86 -2.15 3.85 -13.75
N VAL A 87 -3.24 3.09 -13.70
CA VAL A 87 -4.63 3.56 -13.86
C VAL A 87 -5.53 2.77 -12.94
N SER A 88 -6.68 3.33 -12.60
CA SER A 88 -7.76 2.54 -11.99
C SER A 88 -8.19 1.44 -12.95
N TRP A 89 -8.42 0.24 -12.43
CA TRP A 89 -8.98 -0.87 -13.23
C TRP A 89 -10.31 -0.47 -13.88
N THR A 90 -11.10 0.37 -13.22
CA THR A 90 -12.42 0.83 -13.68
C THR A 90 -12.38 1.66 -14.96
N ASP A 91 -11.21 2.21 -15.31
CA ASP A 91 -10.99 3.01 -16.51
C ASP A 91 -10.51 2.17 -17.69
N VAL A 92 -10.27 0.87 -17.48
CA VAL A 92 -9.84 -0.07 -18.52
C VAL A 92 -11.05 -0.52 -19.33
N GLU A 93 -10.92 -0.52 -20.67
CA GLU A 93 -12.02 -0.91 -21.58
C GLU A 93 -12.41 -2.38 -21.46
N ASP A 94 -11.45 -3.25 -21.14
CA ASP A 94 -11.69 -4.68 -20.91
C ASP A 94 -12.62 -4.86 -19.70
N GLU A 95 -13.83 -5.38 -19.92
CA GLU A 95 -14.84 -5.51 -18.87
C GLU A 95 -14.41 -6.46 -17.74
N GLY A 96 -13.59 -7.47 -18.06
CA GLY A 96 -13.03 -8.40 -17.08
C GLY A 96 -12.15 -7.67 -16.07
N VAL A 97 -11.32 -6.74 -16.54
CA VAL A 97 -10.49 -5.85 -15.70
C VAL A 97 -11.34 -4.77 -15.04
N LYS A 98 -12.22 -4.09 -15.80
CA LYS A 98 -13.07 -2.99 -15.33
C LYS A 98 -13.88 -3.34 -14.08
N TYR A 99 -14.46 -4.54 -14.09
CA TYR A 99 -15.30 -5.06 -13.02
C TYR A 99 -14.55 -6.06 -12.15
N PHE A 100 -13.22 -6.12 -12.21
CA PHE A 100 -12.45 -7.06 -11.42
C PHE A 100 -12.61 -6.77 -9.92
N SER A 101 -12.86 -7.84 -9.14
CA SER A 101 -12.73 -7.82 -7.69
C SER A 101 -11.92 -9.01 -7.22
N GLY A 102 -10.85 -8.78 -6.47
CA GLY A 102 -9.94 -9.83 -6.03
C GLY A 102 -8.54 -9.29 -5.83
N VAL A 103 -7.55 -10.16 -5.94
CA VAL A 103 -6.13 -9.81 -5.85
C VAL A 103 -5.53 -9.84 -7.25
N ALA A 104 -4.92 -8.73 -7.69
CA ALA A 104 -4.11 -8.69 -8.90
C ALA A 104 -2.67 -8.31 -8.54
N SER A 105 -1.69 -8.96 -9.18
CA SER A 105 -0.27 -8.71 -8.91
C SER A 105 0.33 -7.82 -9.99
N TYR A 106 0.92 -6.71 -9.60
CA TYR A 106 1.67 -5.79 -10.45
C TYR A 106 3.15 -6.15 -10.42
N HIS A 107 3.75 -6.40 -11.57
CA HIS A 107 5.16 -6.78 -11.72
C HIS A 107 5.92 -5.67 -12.44
N ASN A 108 7.06 -5.27 -11.88
CA ASN A 108 8.01 -4.35 -12.49
C ASN A 108 9.43 -4.61 -11.98
N THR A 109 10.41 -3.93 -12.55
CA THR A 109 11.81 -3.94 -12.10
C THR A 109 12.32 -2.53 -11.92
N PHE A 110 13.28 -2.36 -11.04
CA PHE A 110 13.98 -1.08 -10.86
C PHE A 110 15.45 -1.31 -10.55
N ASP A 111 16.29 -0.33 -10.89
CA ASP A 111 17.72 -0.39 -10.62
C ASP A 111 18.08 0.43 -9.38
N ILE A 112 19.00 -0.10 -8.58
CA ILE A 112 19.64 0.58 -7.46
C ILE A 112 21.14 0.62 -7.73
N SER A 113 21.74 1.81 -7.67
CA SER A 113 23.19 1.96 -7.76
C SER A 113 23.87 1.62 -6.43
N ALA A 114 25.14 1.20 -6.47
CA ALA A 114 25.89 0.86 -5.26
C ALA A 114 26.02 2.05 -4.27
N ASP A 115 26.05 3.29 -4.79
CA ASP A 115 26.15 4.53 -3.99
C ASP A 115 24.86 4.86 -3.21
N GLN A 116 23.76 4.15 -3.51
CA GLN A 116 22.50 4.24 -2.78
C GLN A 116 22.42 3.24 -1.62
N LEU A 117 23.36 2.28 -1.55
CA LEU A 117 23.41 1.22 -0.54
C LEU A 117 24.48 1.46 0.53
N THR A 118 24.88 2.72 0.75
CA THR A 118 25.87 3.06 1.76
C THR A 118 25.28 3.06 3.18
N PRO A 119 26.05 2.70 4.22
CA PRO A 119 25.58 2.76 5.60
C PRO A 119 24.97 4.12 5.96
N GLY A 120 23.82 4.12 6.64
CA GLY A 120 23.08 5.32 7.02
C GLY A 120 22.11 5.87 5.96
N LYS A 121 22.09 5.28 4.76
CA LYS A 121 21.00 5.49 3.77
C LYS A 121 19.97 4.39 3.89
N ARG A 122 18.70 4.80 3.82
CA ARG A 122 17.53 3.94 3.78
C ARG A 122 16.77 4.18 2.48
N ILE A 123 16.11 3.14 1.99
CA ILE A 123 15.29 3.20 0.78
C ILE A 123 13.86 2.86 1.14
N VAL A 124 12.97 3.83 0.95
CA VAL A 124 11.53 3.68 1.19
C VAL A 124 10.80 3.59 -0.14
N LEU A 125 9.98 2.56 -0.31
CA LEU A 125 9.05 2.44 -1.40
C LEU A 125 7.76 3.16 -1.03
N ASP A 126 7.38 4.17 -1.82
CA ASP A 126 6.11 4.86 -1.73
C ASP A 126 5.22 4.42 -2.90
N LEU A 127 4.09 3.77 -2.61
CA LEU A 127 3.16 3.30 -3.64
C LEU A 127 2.18 4.38 -4.11
N GLY A 128 2.19 5.57 -3.47
CA GLY A 128 1.22 6.62 -3.73
C GLY A 128 -0.20 6.20 -3.33
N GLU A 129 -1.13 6.25 -4.28
CA GLU A 129 -2.50 5.81 -4.05
C GLU A 129 -2.71 4.33 -4.41
N VAL A 130 -3.30 3.59 -3.48
CA VAL A 130 -3.68 2.18 -3.61
C VAL A 130 -5.14 2.01 -3.20
N ARG A 131 -5.88 1.20 -3.96
CA ARG A 131 -7.26 0.81 -3.66
C ARG A 131 -7.37 -0.72 -3.66
N PHE A 132 -7.33 -1.39 -2.49
CA PHE A 132 -7.41 -0.84 -1.13
C PHE A 132 -6.34 -1.36 -0.16
N VAL A 133 -5.92 -2.62 -0.29
CA VAL A 133 -4.89 -3.24 0.54
C VAL A 133 -3.85 -3.86 -0.37
N THR A 134 -2.59 -3.81 0.04
CA THR A 134 -1.50 -4.37 -0.76
C THR A 134 -0.49 -5.14 0.07
N GLU A 135 0.11 -6.16 -0.52
CA GLU A 135 1.33 -6.78 -0.04
C GLU A 135 2.47 -6.53 -1.03
N VAL A 136 3.63 -6.14 -0.50
CA VAL A 136 4.80 -5.77 -1.29
C VAL A 136 5.85 -6.86 -1.19
N TYR A 137 6.39 -7.24 -2.35
CA TYR A 137 7.50 -8.17 -2.45
C TYR A 137 8.65 -7.52 -3.23
N VAL A 138 9.85 -7.59 -2.67
CA VAL A 138 11.09 -7.16 -3.33
C VAL A 138 12.00 -8.36 -3.45
N ASN A 139 12.46 -8.66 -4.67
CA ASN A 139 13.31 -9.82 -4.96
C ASN A 139 12.75 -11.16 -4.42
N GLY A 140 11.42 -11.29 -4.42
CA GLY A 140 10.69 -12.47 -3.94
C GLY A 140 10.50 -12.54 -2.41
N GLN A 141 10.96 -11.54 -1.65
CA GLN A 141 10.77 -11.47 -0.20
C GLN A 141 9.62 -10.51 0.15
N SER A 142 8.65 -10.98 0.93
CA SER A 142 7.57 -10.11 1.45
C SER A 142 8.17 -9.06 2.38
N GLN A 143 7.79 -7.81 2.14
CA GLN A 143 8.13 -6.66 2.97
C GLN A 143 7.01 -6.35 3.96
N GLY A 144 5.78 -6.78 3.66
CA GLY A 144 4.62 -6.62 4.54
C GLY A 144 3.38 -6.09 3.82
N THR A 145 2.29 -6.02 4.59
CA THR A 145 0.98 -5.57 4.10
C THR A 145 0.72 -4.10 4.48
N LEU A 146 0.36 -3.30 3.49
CA LEU A 146 -0.06 -1.90 3.65
C LEU A 146 -1.56 -1.80 3.39
N TRP A 147 -2.31 -1.37 4.39
CA TRP A 147 -3.79 -1.33 4.36
C TRP A 147 -4.38 0.05 4.64
N LYS A 148 -3.52 1.05 4.88
CA LYS A 148 -3.90 2.46 5.08
C LYS A 148 -2.82 3.39 4.53
N PRO A 149 -3.17 4.63 4.17
CA PRO A 149 -2.17 5.65 3.87
C PRO A 149 -1.33 6.02 5.11
N PRO A 150 -0.07 6.46 4.93
CA PRO A 150 0.70 6.38 3.69
C PRO A 150 0.97 4.91 3.30
N PHE A 151 0.89 4.59 2.01
CA PHE A 151 1.30 3.29 1.48
C PHE A 151 2.82 3.29 1.25
N GLN A 152 3.56 3.44 2.34
CA GLN A 152 5.02 3.48 2.36
C GLN A 152 5.58 2.30 3.17
N ILE A 153 6.68 1.73 2.68
CA ILE A 153 7.41 0.67 3.38
C ILE A 153 8.90 0.79 3.13
N GLU A 154 9.72 0.61 4.17
CA GLU A 154 11.16 0.51 4.01
C GLU A 154 11.53 -0.82 3.37
N ILE A 155 12.42 -0.77 2.38
CA ILE A 155 12.89 -1.95 1.63
C ILE A 155 14.42 -2.06 1.62
N THR A 156 15.12 -1.30 2.46
CA THR A 156 16.58 -1.16 2.50
C THR A 156 17.30 -2.52 2.50
N ASP A 157 16.84 -3.44 3.34
CA ASP A 157 17.48 -4.76 3.50
C ASP A 157 17.13 -5.75 2.38
N ALA A 158 16.10 -5.46 1.57
CA ALA A 158 15.63 -6.35 0.51
C ALA A 158 16.18 -6.00 -0.87
N VAL A 159 16.73 -4.78 -1.03
CA VAL A 159 17.30 -4.33 -2.30
C VAL A 159 18.79 -4.70 -2.43
N ARG A 160 19.25 -4.76 -3.68
CA ARG A 160 20.65 -5.01 -4.04
C ARG A 160 21.08 -4.08 -5.17
N ALA A 161 22.40 -3.90 -5.33
CA ALA A 161 22.93 -3.15 -6.45
C ALA A 161 22.57 -3.82 -7.78
N GLY A 162 22.25 -3.01 -8.79
CA GLY A 162 21.68 -3.44 -10.07
C GLY A 162 20.18 -3.63 -10.00
N THR A 163 19.68 -4.59 -10.78
CA THR A 163 18.25 -4.78 -11.00
C THR A 163 17.58 -5.56 -9.86
N ASN A 164 16.46 -5.00 -9.39
CA ASN A 164 15.58 -5.53 -8.37
C ASN A 164 14.21 -5.83 -8.98
N GLN A 165 13.58 -6.91 -8.53
CA GLN A 165 12.21 -7.24 -8.90
C GLN A 165 11.24 -6.69 -7.86
N LEU A 166 10.17 -6.07 -8.33
CA LEU A 166 9.07 -5.56 -7.52
C LEU A 166 7.78 -6.28 -7.90
N VAL A 167 7.12 -6.89 -6.92
CA VAL A 167 5.75 -7.36 -7.05
C VAL A 167 4.89 -6.65 -6.00
N VAL A 168 3.80 -6.04 -6.45
CA VAL A 168 2.81 -5.38 -5.59
C VAL A 168 1.48 -6.08 -5.81
N GLU A 169 1.07 -6.90 -4.86
CA GLU A 169 -0.24 -7.55 -4.89
C GLU A 169 -1.27 -6.57 -4.35
N VAL A 170 -2.33 -6.28 -5.09
CA VAL A 170 -3.38 -5.34 -4.68
C VAL A 170 -4.70 -6.08 -4.60
N ALA A 171 -5.31 -6.03 -3.42
CA ALA A 171 -6.66 -6.50 -3.15
C ALA A 171 -7.63 -5.32 -3.13
N ASN A 172 -8.73 -5.42 -3.88
CA ASN A 172 -9.85 -4.49 -3.77
C ASN A 172 -11.08 -5.12 -3.07
N THR A 173 -12.24 -4.47 -3.17
CA THR A 173 -13.50 -4.98 -2.60
C THR A 173 -14.35 -5.69 -3.64
N TRP A 174 -15.31 -6.50 -3.17
CA TRP A 174 -16.29 -7.18 -4.01
C TRP A 174 -17.25 -6.27 -4.80
N SER A 175 -17.29 -4.97 -4.49
CA SER A 175 -18.27 -4.04 -5.05
C SER A 175 -18.27 -4.05 -6.58
N ASN A 176 -17.10 -3.90 -7.21
CA ASN A 176 -17.02 -3.77 -8.66
C ASN A 176 -17.49 -5.03 -9.40
N ARG A 177 -17.13 -6.22 -8.90
CA ARG A 177 -17.60 -7.49 -9.50
C ARG A 177 -19.09 -7.70 -9.31
N LEU A 178 -19.67 -7.29 -8.16
CA LEU A 178 -21.11 -7.30 -7.96
C LEU A 178 -21.84 -6.35 -8.92
N VAL A 179 -21.29 -5.16 -9.17
CA VAL A 179 -21.79 -4.24 -10.20
C VAL A 179 -21.73 -4.90 -11.57
N GLY A 180 -20.58 -5.47 -11.95
CA GLY A 180 -20.39 -6.12 -13.25
C GLY A 180 -21.34 -7.30 -13.48
N ASP A 181 -21.53 -8.15 -12.48
CA ASP A 181 -22.46 -9.29 -12.56
C ASP A 181 -23.91 -8.84 -12.67
N ALA A 182 -24.25 -7.66 -12.15
CA ALA A 182 -25.58 -7.07 -12.27
C ALA A 182 -25.83 -6.41 -13.65
N GLN A 183 -24.78 -6.06 -14.40
CA GLN A 183 -24.92 -5.51 -15.76
C GLN A 183 -25.41 -6.55 -16.76
N SER A 184 -25.07 -7.83 -16.54
CA SER A 184 -25.47 -8.94 -17.42
C SER A 184 -26.18 -10.03 -16.62
N PRO A 185 -27.51 -9.93 -16.39
CA PRO A 185 -28.30 -10.89 -15.62
C PRO A 185 -28.13 -12.34 -16.10
N ASP A 186 -28.04 -12.56 -17.41
CA ASP A 186 -27.90 -13.88 -18.03
C ASP A 186 -26.44 -14.25 -18.35
N GLY A 187 -25.48 -13.38 -18.05
CA GLY A 187 -24.06 -13.60 -18.27
C GLY A 187 -23.39 -14.47 -17.18
N PRO A 188 -22.10 -14.77 -17.34
CA PRO A 188 -21.31 -15.47 -16.32
C PRO A 188 -21.42 -14.77 -14.96
N LYS A 189 -21.60 -15.55 -13.90
CA LYS A 189 -21.65 -15.06 -12.51
C LYS A 189 -20.38 -15.45 -11.79
N PHE A 190 -19.63 -14.45 -11.36
CA PHE A 190 -18.41 -14.63 -10.56
C PHE A 190 -18.74 -14.56 -9.06
N CYS A 191 -19.73 -13.73 -8.70
CA CYS A 191 -20.21 -13.56 -7.33
C CYS A 191 -21.59 -14.21 -7.13
N ARG A 192 -21.88 -14.60 -5.88
CA ARG A 192 -23.22 -15.00 -5.43
C ARG A 192 -23.57 -14.25 -4.15
N THR A 193 -24.70 -13.55 -4.14
CA THR A 193 -25.18 -12.79 -2.98
C THR A 193 -26.71 -12.76 -2.94
N ASN A 194 -27.28 -12.64 -1.74
CA ASN A 194 -28.70 -12.37 -1.51
C ASN A 194 -29.00 -10.88 -1.32
N ILE A 195 -27.98 -10.02 -1.35
CA ILE A 195 -28.10 -8.57 -1.27
C ILE A 195 -28.27 -8.04 -2.70
N ASP A 196 -29.33 -7.29 -2.98
CA ASP A 196 -29.68 -6.77 -4.30
C ASP A 196 -29.27 -5.29 -4.53
N ARG A 197 -28.83 -4.61 -3.47
CA ARG A 197 -28.46 -3.19 -3.46
C ARG A 197 -27.15 -2.96 -2.73
N SER A 198 -26.36 -1.98 -3.16
CA SER A 198 -25.15 -1.60 -2.43
C SER A 198 -25.49 -0.92 -1.10
N LEU A 199 -24.74 -1.24 -0.04
CA LEU A 199 -25.00 -0.68 1.30
C LEU A 199 -24.66 0.81 1.37
N THR A 200 -23.58 1.23 0.71
CA THR A 200 -23.08 2.61 0.76
C THR A 200 -24.00 3.60 0.03
N TRP A 201 -24.41 3.29 -1.20
CA TRP A 201 -25.25 4.19 -2.01
C TRP A 201 -26.73 3.88 -1.90
N GLN A 202 -27.10 2.71 -1.36
CA GLN A 202 -28.48 2.24 -1.28
C GLN A 202 -29.18 2.32 -2.63
N VAL A 203 -28.54 1.82 -3.69
CA VAL A 203 -29.10 1.67 -5.04
C VAL A 203 -28.87 0.24 -5.53
N PRO A 204 -29.65 -0.29 -6.50
CA PRO A 204 -29.40 -1.60 -7.08
C PRO A 204 -27.95 -1.75 -7.55
N TRP A 205 -27.41 -2.98 -7.51
CA TRP A 205 -26.01 -3.22 -7.91
C TRP A 205 -25.69 -2.72 -9.32
N LYS A 206 -26.61 -2.87 -10.28
CA LYS A 206 -26.45 -2.37 -11.66
C LYS A 206 -26.32 -0.84 -11.76
N ASP A 207 -26.83 -0.10 -10.78
CA ASP A 207 -26.84 1.37 -10.74
C ASP A 207 -25.78 1.92 -9.78
N THR A 208 -25.04 1.03 -9.11
CA THR A 208 -23.99 1.41 -8.14
C THR A 208 -22.74 1.88 -8.90
N PRO A 209 -22.16 3.04 -8.55
CA PRO A 209 -20.92 3.50 -9.18
C PRO A 209 -19.76 2.56 -8.84
N LEU A 210 -18.83 2.42 -9.78
CA LEU A 210 -17.61 1.67 -9.53
C LEU A 210 -16.70 2.42 -8.56
N LEU A 211 -15.95 1.65 -7.78
CA LEU A 211 -14.92 2.15 -6.90
C LEU A 211 -13.56 2.05 -7.60
N ASP A 212 -12.79 3.13 -7.55
CA ASP A 212 -11.39 3.09 -7.98
C ASP A 212 -10.68 1.89 -7.37
N SER A 213 -9.89 1.20 -8.17
CA SER A 213 -9.30 -0.09 -7.81
C SER A 213 -7.93 -0.29 -8.44
N GLY A 214 -7.02 -0.92 -7.69
CA GLY A 214 -5.67 -1.24 -8.12
C GLY A 214 -4.60 -0.31 -7.54
N LEU A 215 -3.41 -0.39 -8.13
CA LEU A 215 -2.29 0.50 -7.87
C LEU A 215 -2.41 1.72 -8.79
N LEU A 216 -2.72 2.88 -8.22
CA LEU A 216 -2.91 4.12 -8.97
C LEU A 216 -1.63 4.98 -8.99
N GLY A 217 -0.76 4.81 -7.98
CA GLY A 217 0.52 5.49 -7.95
C GLY A 217 0.42 6.97 -7.56
N PRO A 218 1.44 7.78 -7.88
CA PRO A 218 2.72 7.36 -8.48
C PRO A 218 3.52 6.47 -7.53
N VAL A 219 4.21 5.47 -8.06
CA VAL A 219 5.17 4.66 -7.29
C VAL A 219 6.53 5.35 -7.31
N ARG A 220 7.17 5.51 -6.15
CA ARG A 220 8.46 6.18 -6.01
C ARG A 220 9.38 5.42 -5.07
N LEU A 221 10.67 5.55 -5.30
CA LEU A 221 11.69 5.19 -4.32
C LEU A 221 12.26 6.47 -3.73
N ILE A 222 12.23 6.57 -2.41
CA ILE A 222 12.69 7.74 -1.66
C ILE A 222 13.94 7.34 -0.89
N GLU A 223 15.05 8.03 -1.16
CA GLU A 223 16.24 7.94 -0.32
C GLU A 223 16.05 8.77 0.94
N TRP A 224 16.33 8.16 2.08
CA TRP A 224 16.33 8.80 3.38
C TRP A 224 17.70 8.64 4.03
N SER A 225 18.21 9.67 4.70
CA SER A 225 19.40 9.59 5.53
C SER A 225 19.02 9.81 6.99
N GLU A 226 19.53 8.95 7.88
CA GLU A 226 19.34 9.10 9.33
C GLU A 226 20.05 10.32 9.93
#